data_AF-A0A0G1PBI5-F1
#
_entry.id   AF-A0A0G1PBI5-F1
#
_cell.length_a   1.000
_cell.length_b   1.000
_cell.length_c   1.000
_cell.angle_alpha   90.00
_cell.angle_beta   90.00
_cell.angle_gamma   90.00
#
_symmetry.space_group_name_H-M   'P 1'
#
loop_
_entity.id
_entity.type
_entity.pdbx_description
1 polymer ?
#
loop_
_entity_poly.entity_id
_entity_poly.type
_entity_poly.pdbx_seq_one_letter_code
_entity_poly.pdbx_strand_id
1 'polypeptide(L)'
;MALNQAAVKKETENLGSKKGELESVLKRLETPAGVEEEIHKKFQVKKPGEEALIIVEKPEKSGQPEKLSISGFFKSAGRRIWDFFKKRD
;
A
#
# COMPACT_ATOMS: atom_id res chain seq x y z
N MET A 1 47.15 -2.17 -8.65
CA MET A 1 46.37 -3.13 -7.84
C MET A 1 45.55 -2.50 -6.71
N ALA A 2 45.98 -1.38 -6.08
CA ALA A 2 45.26 -0.75 -4.96
C ALA A 2 43.88 -0.15 -5.30
N LEU A 3 43.69 0.38 -6.52
CA LEU A 3 42.41 0.97 -6.96
C LEU A 3 41.25 -0.03 -6.97
N ASN A 4 41.52 -1.29 -7.34
CA ASN A 4 40.49 -2.33 -7.38
C ASN A 4 40.06 -2.76 -5.97
N GLN A 5 40.98 -2.79 -5.00
CA GLN A 5 40.62 -3.09 -3.61
C GLN A 5 39.75 -1.99 -2.99
N ALA A 6 40.01 -0.72 -3.31
CA ALA A 6 39.19 0.39 -2.82
C ALA A 6 37.77 0.38 -3.41
N ALA A 7 37.63 0.10 -4.70
CA ALA A 7 36.33 -0.02 -5.36
C ALA A 7 35.51 -1.19 -4.79
N VAL A 8 36.14 -2.36 -4.63
CA VAL A 8 35.49 -3.55 -4.05
C VAL A 8 35.06 -3.30 -2.60
N LYS A 9 35.89 -2.66 -1.78
CA LYS A 9 35.51 -2.29 -0.40
C LYS A 9 34.28 -1.38 -0.38
N LYS A 10 34.26 -0.34 -1.21
CA LYS A 10 33.13 0.57 -1.31
C LYS A 10 31.84 -0.12 -1.76
N GLU A 11 31.93 -1.04 -2.72
CA GLU A 11 30.77 -1.85 -3.12
C GLU A 11 30.30 -2.76 -1.99
N THR A 12 31.20 -3.42 -1.27
CA THR A 12 30.82 -4.28 -0.15
C THR A 12 30.16 -3.49 0.99
N GLU A 13 30.64 -2.28 1.29
CA GLU A 13 30.02 -1.39 2.28
C GLU A 13 28.63 -0.95 1.82
N ASN A 14 28.48 -0.53 0.56
CA ASN A 14 27.18 -0.16 0.00
C ASN A 14 26.17 -1.32 0.03
N LEU A 15 26.63 -2.53 -0.29
CA LEU A 15 25.80 -3.73 -0.23
C LEU A 15 25.40 -4.07 1.21
N GLY A 16 26.31 -3.90 2.17
CA GLY A 16 26.03 -4.06 3.60
C GLY A 16 24.96 -3.09 4.09
N SER A 17 25.07 -1.81 3.75
CA SER A 17 24.08 -0.80 4.11
C SER A 17 22.70 -1.10 3.51
N LYS A 18 22.65 -1.41 2.21
CA LYS A 18 21.40 -1.78 1.53
C LYS A 18 20.76 -3.03 2.14
N LYS A 19 21.56 -4.03 2.50
CA LYS A 19 21.06 -5.23 3.18
C LYS A 19 20.42 -4.87 4.51
N GLY A 20 21.07 -4.04 5.33
CA GLY A 20 20.52 -3.60 6.62
C GLY A 20 19.22 -2.81 6.48
N GLU A 21 19.14 -1.90 5.49
CA GLU A 21 17.92 -1.16 5.17
C GLU A 21 16.77 -2.09 4.78
N LEU A 22 17.03 -3.03 3.88
CA LEU A 22 16.02 -3.99 3.41
C LEU A 22 15.55 -4.92 4.54
N GLU A 23 16.45 -5.38 5.40
CA GLU A 23 16.09 -6.20 6.57
C GLU A 23 15.23 -5.41 7.57
N SER A 24 15.51 -4.12 7.77
CA SER A 24 14.70 -3.24 8.61
C SER A 24 13.29 -3.07 8.03
N VAL A 25 13.19 -2.85 6.71
CA VAL A 25 11.90 -2.73 6.02
C VAL A 25 11.13 -4.05 6.12
N LEU A 26 11.77 -5.19 5.90
CA LEU A 26 11.13 -6.51 6.05
C LEU A 26 10.58 -6.70 7.45
N LYS A 27 11.37 -6.45 8.49
CA LYS A 27 10.92 -6.56 9.88
C LYS A 27 9.70 -5.68 10.16
N ARG A 28 9.67 -4.45 9.64
CA ARG A 28 8.50 -3.57 9.76
C ARG A 28 7.27 -4.19 9.08
N LEU A 29 7.43 -4.66 7.85
CA LEU A 29 6.34 -5.23 7.03
C LEU A 29 5.79 -6.54 7.57
N GLU A 30 6.56 -7.28 8.36
CA GLU A 30 6.10 -8.49 9.05
C GLU A 30 5.24 -8.18 10.27
N THR A 31 5.28 -6.96 10.80
CA THR A 31 4.42 -6.57 11.93
C THR A 31 2.98 -6.29 11.48
N PRO A 32 1.97 -6.54 12.34
CA PRO A 32 0.58 -6.20 12.03
C PRO A 32 0.38 -4.73 11.65
N ALA A 33 1.06 -3.82 12.36
CA ALA A 33 1.02 -2.39 12.08
C ALA A 33 1.63 -2.04 10.72
N GLY A 34 2.74 -2.67 10.34
CA GLY A 34 3.37 -2.46 9.04
C GLY A 34 2.52 -2.98 7.87
N VAL A 35 1.85 -4.11 8.05
CA VAL A 35 0.89 -4.63 7.07
C VAL A 35 -0.27 -3.64 6.87
N GLU A 36 -0.86 -3.15 7.96
CA GLU A 36 -1.96 -2.18 7.91
C GLU A 36 -1.55 -0.89 7.21
N GLU A 37 -0.37 -0.35 7.55
CA GLU A 37 0.16 0.87 6.95
C GLU A 37 0.37 0.74 5.44
N GLU A 38 0.90 -0.39 4.96
CA GLU A 38 1.04 -0.66 3.52
C GLU A 38 -0.30 -0.80 2.80
N ILE A 39 -1.28 -1.43 3.45
CA ILE A 39 -2.63 -1.56 2.91
C ILE A 39 -3.27 -0.17 2.74
N HIS A 40 -3.16 0.70 3.75
CA HIS A 40 -3.66 2.07 3.69
C HIS A 40 -2.94 2.88 2.59
N LYS A 41 -1.61 2.77 2.47
CA LYS A 41 -0.83 3.48 1.44
C LYS A 41 -1.21 3.05 0.02
N LYS A 42 -1.36 1.75 -0.23
CA LYS A 42 -1.57 1.22 -1.58
C LYS A 42 -3.01 1.28 -2.06
N PHE A 43 -3.95 1.01 -1.15
CA PHE A 43 -5.35 0.83 -1.54
C PHE A 43 -6.26 1.97 -1.09
N GLN A 44 -5.74 2.95 -0.34
CA GLN A 44 -6.52 4.07 0.21
C GLN A 44 -7.79 3.59 0.95
N VAL A 45 -7.72 2.42 1.58
CA VAL A 45 -8.83 1.82 2.32
C VAL A 45 -8.85 2.36 3.75
N LYS A 46 -10.04 2.41 4.34
CA LYS A 46 -10.27 2.82 5.73
C LYS A 46 -10.89 1.70 6.54
N LYS A 47 -10.82 1.81 7.87
CA LYS A 47 -11.49 0.84 8.75
C LYS A 47 -13.01 0.96 8.64
N PRO A 48 -13.75 -0.11 8.95
CA PRO A 48 -15.20 -0.05 9.02
C PRO A 48 -15.64 1.03 10.01
N GLY A 49 -16.42 2.01 9.54
CA GLY A 49 -16.92 3.13 10.36
C GLY A 49 -16.15 4.44 10.22
N GLU A 50 -15.07 4.49 9.43
CA GLU A 50 -14.34 5.72 9.13
C GLU A 50 -14.76 6.35 7.79
N GLU A 51 -14.88 7.67 7.73
CA GLU A 51 -15.27 8.40 6.50
C GLU A 51 -14.05 8.75 5.63
N ALA A 52 -14.12 8.51 4.32
CA ALA A 52 -13.08 8.88 3.36
C ALA A 52 -13.49 10.11 2.55
N LEU A 53 -12.70 11.19 2.62
CA LEU A 53 -12.88 12.40 1.79
C LEU A 53 -12.01 12.28 0.54
N ILE A 54 -12.62 11.99 -0.60
CA ILE A 54 -11.94 11.99 -1.90
C ILE A 54 -12.21 13.34 -2.57
N ILE A 55 -11.17 14.17 -2.67
CA ILE A 55 -11.24 15.44 -3.39
C ILE A 55 -10.92 15.14 -4.86
N VAL A 56 -11.96 15.14 -5.70
CA VAL A 56 -11.80 15.08 -7.15
C VAL A 56 -11.90 16.50 -7.69
N GLU A 57 -10.89 16.92 -8.45
CA GLU A 57 -10.97 18.16 -9.22
C GLU A 57 -12.12 18.04 -10.22
N LYS A 58 -13.08 18.96 -10.15
CA LYS A 58 -14.21 18.96 -11.07
C LYS A 58 -13.68 19.22 -12.48
N PRO A 59 -13.93 18.33 -13.46
CA PRO A 59 -13.76 18.73 -14.85
C PRO A 59 -14.74 19.90 -15.07
N GLU A 60 -14.24 21.03 -15.57
CA GLU A 60 -15.09 22.14 -15.93
C GLU A 60 -16.12 21.66 -16.96
N LYS A 61 -17.38 21.52 -16.52
CA LYS A 61 -18.59 21.84 -17.31
C LYS A 61 -19.86 21.67 -16.48
N SER A 62 -20.47 22.83 -16.23
CA SER A 62 -21.91 23.11 -16.24
C SER A 62 -22.89 21.95 -16.01
N GLY A 63 -23.56 21.98 -14.85
CA GLY A 63 -24.98 21.64 -14.75
C GLY A 63 -25.35 20.27 -14.17
N GLN A 64 -26.06 20.34 -13.04
CA GLN A 64 -26.90 19.33 -12.37
C GLN A 64 -26.25 18.35 -11.37
N PRO A 65 -26.89 18.12 -10.20
CA PRO A 65 -26.40 17.19 -9.18
C PRO A 65 -27.00 15.80 -9.38
N GLU A 66 -26.21 14.84 -9.86
CA GLU A 66 -26.60 13.44 -9.81
C GLU A 66 -26.06 12.78 -8.53
N LYS A 67 -26.98 12.18 -7.76
CA LYS A 67 -26.65 11.29 -6.64
C LYS A 67 -25.95 10.05 -7.20
N LEU A 68 -24.63 10.03 -7.15
CA LEU A 68 -23.83 8.91 -7.64
C LEU A 68 -23.98 7.69 -6.73
N SER A 69 -24.80 6.72 -7.15
CA SER A 69 -24.90 5.40 -6.52
C SER A 69 -23.67 4.54 -6.84
N ILE A 70 -22.96 4.08 -5.81
CA ILE A 70 -21.74 3.25 -5.91
C ILE A 70 -22.14 1.76 -6.07
N SER A 71 -22.95 1.42 -7.06
CA SER A 71 -23.57 0.08 -7.15
C SER A 71 -22.79 -0.96 -8.00
N GLY A 72 -21.85 -0.53 -8.86
CA GLY A 72 -21.34 -1.40 -9.94
C GLY A 72 -20.01 -2.13 -9.70
N PHE A 73 -19.05 -1.52 -8.99
CA PHE A 73 -17.64 -1.96 -9.07
C PHE A 73 -17.17 -2.91 -7.95
N PHE A 74 -17.86 -2.94 -6.80
CA PHE A 74 -17.42 -3.69 -5.61
C PHE A 74 -18.11 -5.06 -5.42
N LYS A 75 -19.11 -5.41 -6.23
CA LYS A 75 -19.92 -6.63 -6.02
C LYS A 75 -19.19 -7.94 -6.29
N SER A 76 -18.21 -7.97 -7.19
CA SER A 76 -17.54 -9.21 -7.61
C SER A 76 -16.27 -9.52 -6.81
N ALA A 77 -15.46 -8.50 -6.50
CA ALA A 77 -14.24 -8.66 -5.71
C ALA A 77 -14.53 -8.77 -4.20
N GLY A 78 -15.49 -7.99 -3.68
CA GLY A 78 -15.84 -7.99 -2.26
C GLY A 78 -16.47 -9.30 -1.78
N ARG A 79 -17.21 -10.01 -2.63
CA ARG A 79 -17.89 -11.27 -2.28
C ARG A 79 -16.88 -12.37 -1.93
N ARG A 80 -15.80 -12.51 -2.71
CA ARG A 80 -14.76 -13.55 -2.47
C ARG A 80 -13.95 -13.29 -1.21
N ILE A 81 -13.69 -12.02 -0.90
CA ILE A 81 -12.93 -11.62 0.31
C ILE A 81 -13.80 -11.82 1.56
N TRP A 82 -15.10 -11.52 1.48
CA TRP A 82 -16.05 -11.77 2.56
C TRP A 82 -16.30 -13.26 2.80
N ASP A 83 -16.41 -14.07 1.74
CA ASP A 83 -16.55 -15.54 1.84
C ASP A 83 -15.31 -16.21 2.44
N PHE A 84 -14.13 -15.62 2.24
CA PHE A 84 -12.87 -16.10 2.82
C PHE A 84 -12.73 -15.77 4.31
N PHE A 85 -13.30 -14.65 4.77
CA PHE A 85 -13.23 -14.22 6.16
C PHE A 85 -14.25 -14.93 7.08
N LYS A 86 -15.44 -15.30 6.55
CA LYS A 86 -16.51 -15.95 7.34
C LYS A 86 -16.27 -17.45 7.60
N LYS A 87 -15.33 -18.08 6.89
CA LYS A 87 -15.10 -19.55 6.95
C LYS A 87 -14.06 -19.97 8.01
N ARG A 88 -13.68 -19.06 8.90
CA ARG A 88 -12.66 -19.25 9.95
C ARG A 88 -13.21 -19.15 11.38
N ASP A 89 -14.53 -19.31 11.54
CA ASP A 89 -15.20 -19.70 12.79
C ASP A 89 -15.78 -21.12 12.62
#